data_AF-A0A971RG77-F1
#
_entry.id   AF-A0A971RG77-F1
#
_cell.length_a   1.000
_cell.length_b   1.000
_cell.length_c   1.000
_cell.angle_alpha   90.00
_cell.angle_beta   90.00
_cell.angle_gamma   90.00
#
_symmetry.space_group_name_H-M   'P 1'
#
loop_
_entity.id
_entity.type
_entity.pdbx_description
1 polymer ?
#
loop_
_entity_poly.entity_id
_entity_poly.type
_entity_poly.pdbx_seq_one_letter_code
_entity_poly.pdbx_strand_id
1 'polypeptide(L)'
;MTIAERIARAEAACAPVFEGIDRRELQNTKRVLELFQRHRVAARHFAGSEGYGYGDIGRDTLEAIVADLFQTESAIFRPQIASGTHALSLGLFGLLQPGDHLLSACGHPYDTLADVIGLNGPVPGSLAEMGITYGMVPPGGDGGIDVEAVLAALQP
;
A
#
# COMPACT_ATOMS: atom_id res chain seq x y z
N MET A 1 -33.72 0.79 -28.58
CA MET A 1 -32.27 0.67 -28.35
C MET A 1 -31.98 -0.72 -27.85
N THR A 2 -31.28 -1.55 -28.62
CA THR A 2 -30.91 -2.92 -28.26
C THR A 2 -29.82 -2.94 -27.17
N ILE A 3 -29.57 -4.08 -26.52
CA ILE A 3 -28.46 -4.23 -25.57
C ILE A 3 -27.13 -3.92 -26.26
N ALA A 4 -26.93 -4.41 -27.49
CA ALA A 4 -25.72 -4.16 -28.27
C ALA A 4 -25.48 -2.66 -28.53
N GLU A 5 -26.52 -1.91 -28.88
CA GLU A 5 -26.44 -0.45 -29.06
C GLU A 5 -26.09 0.26 -27.74
N ARG A 6 -26.60 -0.22 -26.59
CA ARG A 6 -26.29 0.35 -25.27
C ARG A 6 -24.83 0.13 -24.89
N ILE A 7 -24.29 -1.05 -25.16
CA ILE A 7 -22.87 -1.37 -24.96
C ILE A 7 -22.01 -0.45 -25.82
N ALA A 8 -22.26 -0.40 -27.13
CA ALA A 8 -21.46 0.42 -28.05
C ALA A 8 -21.46 1.91 -27.66
N ARG A 9 -22.60 2.45 -27.21
CA ARG A 9 -22.68 3.82 -26.71
C ARG A 9 -21.88 4.02 -25.42
N ALA A 10 -21.92 3.06 -24.49
CA ALA A 10 -21.16 3.13 -23.25
C ALA A 10 -19.64 3.05 -23.50
N GLU A 11 -19.21 2.15 -24.38
CA GLU A 11 -17.80 2.02 -24.80
C GLU A 11 -17.31 3.31 -25.46
N ALA A 12 -18.09 3.88 -26.39
CA ALA A 12 -17.74 5.15 -27.03
C ALA A 12 -17.62 6.30 -26.02
N ALA A 13 -18.47 6.34 -24.99
CA ALA A 13 -18.39 7.34 -23.92
C ALA A 13 -17.16 7.17 -23.02
N CYS A 14 -16.71 5.92 -22.80
CA CYS A 14 -15.53 5.60 -21.99
C CYS A 14 -14.20 5.69 -22.77
N ALA A 15 -14.24 5.74 -24.11
CA ALA A 15 -13.04 5.71 -24.95
C ALA A 15 -11.95 6.72 -24.55
N PRO A 16 -12.24 7.99 -24.21
CA PRO A 16 -11.22 8.94 -23.76
C PRO A 16 -10.55 8.54 -22.43
N VAL A 17 -11.30 7.89 -21.53
CA VAL A 17 -10.77 7.39 -20.25
C VAL A 17 -9.84 6.21 -20.48
N PHE A 18 -10.23 5.28 -21.37
CA PHE A 18 -9.40 4.13 -21.73
C PHE A 18 -8.10 4.56 -22.41
N GLU A 19 -8.15 5.51 -23.34
CA GLU A 19 -6.93 6.07 -23.95
C GLU A 19 -5.97 6.66 -22.89
N GLY A 20 -6.52 7.33 -21.88
CA GLY A 20 -5.75 7.84 -20.74
C GLY A 20 -5.17 6.75 -19.83
N ILE A 21 -5.84 5.59 -19.73
CA ILE A 21 -5.32 4.40 -19.01
C ILE A 21 -4.18 3.78 -19.82
N ASP A 22 -4.37 3.53 -21.11
CA ASP A 22 -3.37 2.92 -22.00
C ASP A 22 -2.06 3.72 -22.02
N ARG A 23 -2.17 5.05 -22.05
CA ARG A 23 -1.00 5.94 -22.01
C ARG A 23 -0.22 5.81 -20.70
N ARG A 24 -0.91 5.71 -19.56
CA ARG A 24 -0.29 5.53 -18.24
C ARG A 24 0.29 4.14 -18.09
N GLU A 25 -0.41 3.12 -18.59
CA GLU A 25 0.08 1.75 -18.63
C GLU A 25 1.41 1.68 -19.39
N LEU A 26 1.48 2.24 -20.61
CA LEU A 26 2.70 2.24 -21.41
C LEU A 26 3.88 2.90 -20.66
N GLN A 27 3.63 4.03 -19.99
CA GLN A 27 4.64 4.72 -19.19
C GLN A 27 5.12 3.87 -18.01
N ASN A 28 4.20 3.26 -17.27
CA ASN A 28 4.52 2.43 -16.11
C ASN A 28 5.22 1.14 -16.51
N THR A 29 4.79 0.48 -17.58
CA THR A 29 5.45 -0.71 -18.13
C THR A 29 6.87 -0.41 -18.57
N LYS A 30 7.08 0.71 -19.28
CA LYS A 30 8.43 1.18 -19.63
C LYS A 30 9.29 1.41 -18.39
N ARG A 31 8.74 2.07 -17.36
CA ARG A 31 9.45 2.31 -16.09
C ARG A 31 9.87 1.01 -15.42
N VAL A 32 8.99 0.01 -15.32
CA VAL A 32 9.32 -1.30 -14.74
C VAL A 32 10.41 -2.00 -15.55
N LEU A 33 10.33 -1.99 -16.89
CA LEU A 33 11.37 -2.57 -17.75
C LEU A 33 12.74 -1.90 -17.56
N GLU A 34 12.78 -0.57 -17.48
CA GLU A 34 14.02 0.18 -17.23
C GLU A 34 14.62 -0.16 -15.86
N LEU A 35 13.79 -0.35 -14.82
CA LEU A 35 14.26 -0.78 -13.51
C LEU A 35 14.85 -2.20 -13.55
N PHE A 36 14.19 -3.14 -14.22
CA PHE A 36 14.72 -4.50 -14.39
C PHE A 36 16.08 -4.49 -15.11
N GLN A 37 16.24 -3.63 -16.13
CA GLN A 37 17.51 -3.45 -16.84
C GLN A 37 18.59 -2.82 -15.94
N ARG A 38 18.25 -1.77 -15.19
CA ARG A 38 19.16 -1.08 -14.26
C ARG A 38 19.70 -2.03 -13.19
N HIS A 39 18.82 -2.84 -12.60
CA HIS A 39 19.15 -3.86 -11.60
C HIS A 39 19.72 -5.15 -12.21
N ARG A 40 19.93 -5.18 -13.54
CA ARG A 40 20.56 -6.28 -14.29
C ARG A 40 19.91 -7.64 -14.00
N VAL A 41 18.57 -7.64 -13.94
CA VAL A 41 17.77 -8.85 -13.72
C VAL A 41 18.11 -9.90 -14.77
N ALA A 42 18.17 -11.16 -14.36
CA ALA A 42 18.69 -12.28 -15.13
C ALA A 42 18.23 -13.59 -14.48
N ALA A 43 18.38 -14.71 -15.19
CA ALA A 43 17.97 -16.05 -14.74
C ALA A 43 18.39 -16.39 -13.30
N ARG A 44 19.60 -15.97 -12.88
CA ARG A 44 20.14 -16.21 -11.53
C ARG A 44 19.27 -15.66 -10.39
N HIS A 45 18.49 -14.61 -10.62
CA HIS A 45 17.63 -14.00 -9.60
C HIS A 45 16.31 -14.77 -9.39
N PHE A 46 16.03 -15.77 -10.24
CA PHE A 46 14.86 -16.63 -10.11
C PHE A 46 15.20 -18.00 -9.50
N ALA A 47 16.44 -18.21 -9.06
CA ALA A 47 16.81 -19.40 -8.31
C ALA A 47 16.10 -19.40 -6.95
N GLY A 48 15.58 -20.56 -6.54
CA GLY A 48 14.99 -20.71 -5.20
C GLY A 48 16.05 -20.63 -4.11
N SER A 49 15.63 -20.18 -2.93
CA SER A 49 16.41 -20.24 -1.69
C SER A 49 15.72 -21.17 -0.68
N GLU A 50 16.52 -21.86 0.12
CA GLU A 50 16.06 -22.83 1.11
C GLU A 50 16.64 -22.53 2.49
N GLY A 51 16.08 -23.17 3.53
CA GLY A 51 16.52 -23.00 4.91
C GLY A 51 16.38 -21.56 5.38
N TYR A 52 17.45 -20.97 5.89
CA TYR A 52 17.45 -19.59 6.41
C TYR A 52 17.33 -18.52 5.31
N GLY A 53 17.66 -18.85 4.06
CA GLY A 53 17.61 -17.89 2.95
C GLY A 53 18.64 -16.76 3.03
N TYR A 54 19.82 -16.99 3.63
CA TYR A 54 20.90 -16.00 3.63
C TYR A 54 21.51 -15.86 2.23
N GLY A 55 21.83 -14.63 1.83
CA GLY A 55 22.47 -14.34 0.53
C GLY A 55 21.58 -14.59 -0.68
N ASP A 56 20.26 -14.55 -0.52
CA ASP A 56 19.31 -14.67 -1.63
C ASP A 56 19.33 -13.40 -2.49
N ILE A 57 20.13 -13.43 -3.55
CA ILE A 57 20.28 -12.30 -4.48
C ILE A 57 18.99 -11.98 -5.23
N GLY A 58 18.11 -12.96 -5.45
CA GLY A 58 16.87 -12.75 -6.20
C GLY A 58 15.90 -11.92 -5.40
N ARG A 59 15.73 -12.34 -4.15
CA ARG A 59 14.98 -11.67 -3.11
C ARG A 59 15.47 -10.24 -2.85
N ASP A 60 16.79 -10.06 -2.66
CA ASP A 60 17.36 -8.74 -2.33
C ASP A 60 17.28 -7.78 -3.55
N THR A 61 17.47 -8.30 -4.77
CA THR A 61 17.32 -7.51 -6.00
C THR A 61 15.86 -7.11 -6.24
N LEU A 62 14.89 -7.99 -5.94
CA LEU A 62 13.48 -7.66 -6.07
C LEU A 62 13.08 -6.49 -5.15
N GLU A 63 13.55 -6.50 -3.91
CA GLU A 63 13.32 -5.37 -2.98
C GLU A 63 13.97 -4.08 -3.46
N ALA A 64 15.19 -4.13 -4.00
CA ALA A 64 15.83 -2.96 -4.58
C ALA A 64 15.03 -2.37 -5.78
N ILE A 65 14.46 -3.24 -6.62
CA ILE A 65 13.57 -2.81 -7.72
C ILE A 65 12.30 -2.16 -7.17
N VAL A 66 11.68 -2.76 -6.14
CA VAL A 66 10.46 -2.22 -5.52
C VAL A 66 10.75 -0.87 -4.85
N ALA A 67 11.88 -0.73 -4.17
CA ALA A 67 12.32 0.55 -3.58
C ALA A 67 12.47 1.63 -4.65
N ASP A 68 13.19 1.36 -5.75
CA ASP A 68 13.31 2.28 -6.88
C ASP A 68 11.96 2.61 -7.55
N LEU A 69 11.06 1.62 -7.65
CA LEU A 69 9.73 1.78 -8.23
C LEU A 69 8.85 2.71 -7.40
N PHE A 70 8.95 2.66 -6.08
CA PHE A 70 8.21 3.54 -5.18
C PHE A 70 9.00 4.78 -4.75
N GLN A 71 10.24 4.93 -5.24
CA GLN A 71 11.15 6.04 -4.92
C GLN A 71 11.44 6.14 -3.42
N THR A 72 11.62 4.99 -2.77
CA THR A 72 11.98 4.88 -1.35
C THR A 72 13.42 4.40 -1.20
N GLU A 73 14.00 4.58 -0.02
CA GLU A 73 15.37 4.13 0.28
C GLU A 73 15.48 2.61 0.37
N SER A 74 14.39 1.95 0.78
CA SER A 74 14.30 0.49 0.93
C SER A 74 12.85 0.02 0.76
N ALA A 75 12.66 -1.28 0.58
CA ALA A 75 11.37 -1.93 0.52
C ALA A 75 11.43 -3.32 1.13
N ILE A 76 10.30 -3.79 1.68
CA ILE A 76 10.11 -5.18 2.08
C ILE A 76 9.09 -5.81 1.14
N PHE A 77 9.51 -6.79 0.33
CA PHE A 77 8.64 -7.48 -0.64
C PHE A 77 8.87 -8.99 -0.55
N ARG A 78 7.95 -9.68 0.13
CA ARG A 78 8.18 -11.02 0.69
C ARG A 78 6.93 -11.89 0.66
N PRO A 79 7.02 -13.18 0.30
CA PRO A 79 5.91 -14.11 0.44
C PRO A 79 5.52 -14.39 1.90
N GLN A 80 6.40 -14.09 2.87
CA GLN A 80 6.09 -14.15 4.30
C GLN A 80 5.01 -13.13 4.71
N ILE A 81 4.80 -12.08 3.92
CA ILE A 81 3.74 -11.11 4.11
C ILE A 81 2.49 -11.60 3.36
N ALA A 82 1.63 -12.32 4.08
CA ALA A 82 0.49 -13.03 3.53
C ALA A 82 -0.59 -12.16 2.85
N SER A 83 -0.73 -10.88 3.20
CA SER A 83 -1.77 -9.99 2.67
C SER A 83 -1.44 -8.51 2.83
N GLY A 84 -2.23 -7.64 2.19
CA GLY A 84 -2.13 -6.18 2.39
C GLY A 84 -2.39 -5.74 3.83
N THR A 85 -3.38 -6.33 4.51
CA THR A 85 -3.63 -6.06 5.94
C THR A 85 -2.45 -6.50 6.80
N HIS A 86 -1.80 -7.62 6.48
CA HIS A 86 -0.58 -8.03 7.18
C HIS A 86 0.57 -7.04 6.93
N ALA A 87 0.75 -6.55 5.70
CA ALA A 87 1.78 -5.53 5.41
C ALA A 87 1.57 -4.23 6.20
N LEU A 88 0.32 -3.74 6.27
CA LEU A 88 -0.03 -2.57 7.08
C LEU A 88 0.19 -2.82 8.57
N SER A 89 -0.25 -3.97 9.07
CA SER A 89 -0.04 -4.37 10.47
C SER A 89 1.45 -4.41 10.81
N LEU A 90 2.27 -5.05 9.96
CA LEU A 90 3.72 -5.12 10.13
C LEU A 90 4.34 -3.72 10.25
N GLY A 91 3.92 -2.78 9.40
CA GLY A 91 4.38 -1.39 9.48
C GLY A 91 3.97 -0.71 10.78
N LEU A 92 2.70 -0.85 11.19
CA LEU A 92 2.19 -0.23 12.42
C LEU A 92 2.88 -0.79 13.68
N PHE A 93 2.93 -2.11 13.85
CA PHE A 93 3.60 -2.74 14.98
C PHE A 93 5.12 -2.57 14.96
N GLY A 94 5.72 -2.40 13.78
CA GLY A 94 7.16 -2.17 13.64
C GLY A 94 7.59 -0.74 13.97
N LEU A 95 6.68 0.24 13.83
CA LEU A 95 6.98 1.66 14.02
C LEU A 95 6.49 2.21 15.36
N LEU A 96 5.34 1.73 15.86
CA LEU A 96 4.69 2.28 17.05
C LEU A 96 5.13 1.58 18.33
N GLN A 97 5.23 2.34 19.41
CA GLN A 97 5.58 1.91 20.75
C GLN A 97 4.45 2.19 21.76
N PRO A 98 4.43 1.50 22.92
CA PRO A 98 3.48 1.80 23.99
C PRO A 98 3.51 3.28 24.38
N GLY A 99 2.36 3.94 24.37
CA GLY A 99 2.22 5.38 24.62
C GLY A 99 2.12 6.25 23.37
N ASP A 100 2.43 5.73 22.18
CA ASP A 100 2.31 6.48 20.93
C ASP A 100 0.83 6.75 20.55
N HIS A 101 0.64 7.74 19.69
CA HIS A 101 -0.65 8.11 19.12
C HIS A 101 -0.68 7.90 17.59
N LEU A 102 -1.58 7.05 17.11
CA LEU A 102 -1.84 6.85 15.68
C LEU A 102 -3.01 7.74 15.23
N LEU A 103 -2.75 8.68 14.32
CA LEU A 103 -3.77 9.57 13.76
C LEU A 103 -4.08 9.21 12.30
N SER A 104 -5.34 8.90 11.99
CA SER A 104 -5.83 8.77 10.61
C SER A 104 -6.31 10.10 10.05
N ALA A 105 -5.73 10.56 8.95
CA ALA A 105 -6.09 11.82 8.28
C ALA A 105 -7.32 11.71 7.36
N CYS A 106 -7.85 10.50 7.14
CA CYS A 106 -8.89 10.23 6.14
C CYS A 106 -10.10 9.50 6.73
N GLY A 107 -10.37 9.70 8.03
CA GLY A 107 -11.47 9.06 8.74
C GLY A 107 -11.14 7.65 9.23
N HIS A 108 -12.19 6.83 9.38
CA HIS A 108 -12.06 5.46 9.88
C HIS A 108 -11.26 4.59 8.90
N PRO A 109 -10.44 3.65 9.40
CA PRO A 109 -9.78 2.68 8.56
C PRO A 109 -10.82 1.66 8.05
N TYR A 110 -10.46 0.93 6.99
CA TYR A 110 -11.29 -0.19 6.53
C TYR A 110 -11.36 -1.31 7.59
N ASP A 111 -12.46 -2.05 7.60
CA ASP A 111 -12.90 -2.91 8.71
C ASP A 111 -11.80 -3.82 9.30
N THR A 112 -11.03 -4.54 8.47
CA THR A 112 -10.03 -5.47 9.00
C THR A 112 -8.86 -4.78 9.71
N LEU A 113 -8.57 -3.52 9.38
CA LEU A 113 -7.53 -2.74 10.06
C LEU A 113 -8.07 -2.13 11.37
N ALA A 114 -9.38 -1.93 11.49
CA ALA A 114 -10.00 -1.50 12.75
C ALA A 114 -9.78 -2.52 13.87
N ASP A 115 -9.80 -3.83 13.56
CA ASP A 115 -9.52 -4.89 14.53
C ASP A 115 -8.04 -4.93 14.93
N VAL A 116 -7.12 -4.72 13.98
CA VAL A 116 -5.68 -4.61 14.24
C VAL A 116 -5.38 -3.46 15.20
N ILE A 117 -6.06 -2.32 15.02
CA ILE A 117 -5.93 -1.15 15.89
C ILE A 117 -6.62 -1.39 17.24
N GLY A 118 -7.72 -2.16 17.27
CA GLY A 118 -8.50 -2.43 18.48
C GLY A 118 -9.70 -1.49 18.68
N LEU A 119 -10.32 -1.02 17.58
CA LEU A 119 -11.44 -0.06 17.64
C LEU A 119 -12.80 -0.70 17.97
N ASN A 120 -12.97 -2.00 17.69
CA ASN A 120 -14.24 -2.71 17.81
C ASN A 120 -14.39 -3.47 19.14
N GLY A 121 -13.60 -3.13 20.16
CA GLY A 121 -13.57 -3.78 21.47
C GLY A 121 -12.23 -4.46 21.75
N PRO A 122 -12.12 -5.21 22.86
CA PRO A 122 -10.87 -5.84 23.26
C PRO A 122 -10.47 -6.94 22.26
N VAL A 123 -9.46 -6.64 21.44
CA VAL A 123 -8.86 -7.59 20.50
C VAL A 123 -7.47 -7.95 21.00
N PRO A 124 -7.21 -9.23 21.35
CA PRO A 124 -5.90 -9.67 21.80
C PRO A 124 -4.80 -9.40 20.76
N GLY A 125 -3.69 -8.82 21.20
CA GLY A 125 -2.55 -8.43 20.37
C GLY A 125 -2.78 -7.18 19.51
N SER A 126 -3.84 -6.40 19.75
CA SER A 126 -4.09 -5.14 19.04
C SER A 126 -3.17 -4.01 19.51
N LEU A 127 -3.08 -2.95 18.69
CA LEU A 127 -2.33 -1.74 19.07
C LEU A 127 -2.89 -1.12 20.37
N ALA A 128 -4.22 -1.10 20.55
CA ALA A 128 -4.85 -0.62 21.77
C ALA A 128 -4.41 -1.41 23.01
N GLU A 129 -4.26 -2.73 22.93
CA GLU A 129 -3.75 -3.54 24.05
C GLU A 129 -2.27 -3.24 24.36
N MET A 130 -1.49 -2.87 23.34
CA MET A 130 -0.11 -2.41 23.52
C MET A 130 -0.01 -1.00 24.14
N GLY A 131 -1.14 -0.33 24.41
CA GLY A 131 -1.17 1.02 24.96
C GLY A 131 -0.95 2.11 23.92
N ILE A 132 -1.14 1.81 22.64
CA ILE A 132 -1.15 2.79 21.55
C ILE A 132 -2.55 3.39 21.47
N THR A 133 -2.64 4.71 21.43
CA THR A 133 -3.91 5.43 21.27
C THR A 133 -4.20 5.71 19.81
N TYR A 134 -5.47 5.86 19.46
CA TYR A 134 -5.90 6.13 18.10
C TYR A 134 -6.80 7.37 18.03
N GLY A 135 -6.57 8.19 17.02
CA GLY A 135 -7.41 9.33 16.66
C GLY A 135 -7.70 9.33 15.16
N MET A 136 -8.71 10.11 14.77
CA MET A 136 -8.99 10.33 13.36
C MET A 136 -9.60 11.70 13.09
N VAL A 137 -9.36 12.19 11.88
CA VAL A 137 -9.98 13.38 11.32
C VAL A 137 -10.83 12.95 10.12
N PRO A 138 -12.12 13.29 10.05
CA PRO A 138 -12.95 12.97 8.91
C PRO A 138 -12.46 13.71 7.65
N PRO A 139 -12.73 13.19 6.44
CA PRO A 139 -12.48 13.94 5.21
C PRO A 139 -13.20 15.29 5.19
N GLY A 140 -12.62 16.26 4.50
CA GLY A 140 -13.23 17.57 4.28
C GLY A 140 -14.51 17.48 3.45
N GLY A 141 -15.23 18.60 3.32
CA GLY A 141 -16.51 18.65 2.58
C GLY A 141 -16.39 18.30 1.09
N ASP A 142 -15.19 18.36 0.52
CA ASP A 142 -14.86 17.95 -0.84
C ASP A 142 -14.39 16.49 -0.97
N GLY A 143 -14.33 15.76 0.16
CA GLY A 143 -13.81 14.40 0.26
C GLY A 143 -12.28 14.31 0.36
N GLY A 144 -11.58 15.44 0.39
CA GLY A 144 -10.12 15.52 0.57
C GLY A 144 -9.68 15.47 2.03
N ILE A 145 -8.38 15.65 2.26
CA ILE A 145 -7.81 15.76 3.61
C ILE A 145 -8.09 17.18 4.14
N ASP A 146 -8.73 17.28 5.31
CA ASP A 146 -8.81 18.53 6.06
C ASP A 146 -7.49 18.78 6.80
N VAL A 147 -6.59 19.51 6.15
CA VAL A 147 -5.23 19.75 6.66
C VAL A 147 -5.25 20.54 7.97
N GLU A 148 -6.15 21.51 8.13
CA GLU A 148 -6.23 22.31 9.35
C GLU A 148 -6.69 21.46 10.53
N ALA A 149 -7.73 20.64 10.33
CA ALA A 149 -8.21 19.72 11.35
C ALA A 149 -7.17 18.65 11.70
N VAL A 150 -6.42 18.12 10.72
CA VAL A 150 -5.33 17.16 10.97
C VAL A 150 -4.23 17.78 11.82
N LEU A 151 -3.77 18.98 11.49
CA LEU A 151 -2.72 19.66 12.27
C LEU A 151 -3.18 19.97 13.70
N ALA A 152 -4.45 20.32 13.89
CA ALA A 152 -5.03 20.56 15.21
C ALA A 152 -5.18 19.27 16.05
N ALA A 153 -5.24 18.11 15.40
CA ALA A 153 -5.38 16.80 16.06
C ALA A 153 -4.04 16.12 16.36
N LEU A 154 -2.90 16.66 15.89
CA LEU A 154 -1.58 16.12 16.20
C LEU A 154 -1.31 16.19 17.71
N GLN A 155 -0.85 15.07 18.26
CA GLN A 155 -0.41 14.97 19.65
C GLN A 155 1.12 14.99 19.71
N PRO A 156 1.72 15.49 20.81
CA PRO A 156 3.18 15.49 21.00
C PRO A 156 3.80 14.10 20.94
#